data_AF-A0A7D9EJK0-F1
#
_entry.id   AF-A0A7D9EJK0-F1
#
_cell.length_a   1.000
_cell.length_b   1.000
_cell.length_c   1.000
_cell.angle_alpha   90.00
_cell.angle_beta   90.00
_cell.angle_gamma   90.00
#
_symmetry.space_group_name_H-M   'P 1'
#
loop_
_entity.id
_entity.type
_entity.pdbx_description
1 polymer ?
#
loop_
_entity_poly.entity_id
_entity_poly.type
_entity_poly.pdbx_seq_one_letter_code
_entity_poly.pdbx_strand_id
1 'polypeptide(L)'
;MLFFDFECRQENGNHEPNLCVIQNEAGDEWVFEGDNTRNGFCEWLFQKERANCVVMAQNFQGYDSYFILQYLRENGVKYDVIMRGAKVLSLSVDMFKIRFIDSLNFIPMRLADFPKTFGIEELAKGYFPNLFDKKENENYVGSIPPTPYYNPNGMSPAAKEKFLHWHRNLKDNDYVFNFQEEILAYCRSDVDILRRCCLEFRELFRDVTKIDPFEKCLIIASACNQVYRTNYLRENTIAIIPPRGYCPENKQSLLAQKWLSYTAERNEICIQHARNGGEKRVGCINCYARDTMNPVKGKTMHDLHQKTVEKIQYLKNQGYNVVEVWECRINRELADNEDMKYYFDQYDGVDPLEPRDALYGGRTDALRLYHECNHDEKIRYVDFTSLYPWCNKMTRTVVGHPLITENFDDISTYFGLVKCTVLPPRGKLMFPLCKTCADACNQTPCDHSDSERAIQGTTWCRVELEKALEKGYQIVQIHEVWHFPETSDDLFKDYIDTFLKIKQEESGYQKDCVTEEQKQHYVDEYLEKSGIHLDPHKIEYNPGLRALAKLMLNSFWGEHHAFIDIFSLHDT
;
A
#
# COMPACT_ATOMS: atom_id res chain seq x y z
N MET A 1 -13.00 21.40 8.23
CA MET A 1 -11.62 20.92 8.11
C MET A 1 -10.70 22.06 8.52
N LEU A 2 -9.50 21.72 8.97
CA LEU A 2 -8.38 22.65 9.14
C LEU A 2 -7.22 22.16 8.27
N PHE A 3 -6.50 23.09 7.67
CA PHE A 3 -5.32 22.84 6.85
C PHE A 3 -4.14 23.57 7.48
N PHE A 4 -2.99 22.91 7.64
CA PHE A 4 -1.82 23.51 8.27
C PHE A 4 -0.51 23.03 7.64
N ASP A 5 0.56 23.76 7.94
CA ASP A 5 1.94 23.43 7.57
C ASP A 5 2.91 23.94 8.64
N PHE A 6 4.14 23.41 8.69
CA PHE A 6 5.20 23.80 9.63
C PHE A 6 6.51 24.12 8.90
N GLU A 7 6.94 25.37 8.95
CA GLU A 7 8.36 25.69 8.69
C GLU A 7 9.20 25.36 9.93
N CYS A 8 10.45 24.97 9.70
CA CYS A 8 11.35 24.50 10.75
C CYS A 8 12.81 24.88 10.49
N ARG A 9 13.47 25.44 11.52
CA ARG A 9 14.93 25.54 11.60
C ARG A 9 15.57 24.15 11.58
N GLN A 10 16.77 24.05 10.99
CA GLN A 10 17.47 22.76 10.76
C GLN A 10 18.90 22.73 11.33
N GLU A 11 19.21 23.59 12.30
CA GLU A 11 20.59 23.91 12.73
C GLU A 11 21.33 22.72 13.38
N ASN A 12 20.63 21.92 14.17
CA ASN A 12 21.22 20.87 15.02
C ASN A 12 21.12 19.45 14.44
N GLY A 13 20.68 19.31 13.18
CA GLY A 13 20.25 18.02 12.60
C GLY A 13 18.88 17.54 13.10
N ASN A 14 18.26 18.28 14.03
CA ASN A 14 16.85 18.22 14.35
C ASN A 14 16.09 19.29 13.56
N HIS A 15 14.80 19.05 13.31
CA HIS A 15 13.87 20.05 12.80
C HIS A 15 13.12 20.67 13.99
N GLU A 16 13.13 22.01 14.10
CA GLU A 16 12.52 22.75 15.21
C GLU A 16 11.48 23.75 14.66
N PRO A 17 10.16 23.50 14.83
CA PRO A 17 9.12 24.36 14.28
C PRO A 17 9.15 25.78 14.84
N ASN A 18 9.33 26.75 13.96
CA ASN A 18 9.41 28.19 14.25
C ASN A 18 8.25 28.98 13.65
N LEU A 19 7.62 28.52 12.56
CA LEU A 19 6.37 29.06 12.04
C LEU A 19 5.34 27.96 11.80
N CYS A 20 4.07 28.23 12.11
CA CYS A 20 2.94 27.41 11.69
C CYS A 20 1.80 28.32 11.23
N VAL A 21 1.27 28.07 10.04
CA VAL A 21 0.07 28.72 9.50
C VAL A 21 -1.05 27.69 9.44
N ILE A 22 -2.25 28.05 9.88
CA ILE A 22 -3.45 27.21 9.82
C ILE A 22 -4.60 27.99 9.20
N GLN A 23 -5.35 27.36 8.30
CA GLN A 23 -6.55 27.92 7.70
C GLN A 23 -7.74 26.94 7.81
N ASN A 24 -8.95 27.46 8.03
CA ASN A 24 -10.18 26.65 7.98
C ASN A 24 -10.78 26.59 6.56
N GLU A 25 -11.90 25.89 6.35
CA GLU A 25 -12.56 25.80 5.03
C GLU A 25 -13.00 27.17 4.44
N ALA A 26 -13.27 28.18 5.28
CA ALA A 26 -13.64 29.53 4.85
C ALA A 26 -12.43 30.42 4.52
N GLY A 27 -11.21 30.01 4.88
CA GLY A 27 -10.00 30.82 4.76
C GLY A 27 -9.71 31.74 5.96
N ASP A 28 -10.41 31.57 7.10
CA ASP A 28 -9.98 32.19 8.36
C ASP A 28 -8.61 31.62 8.76
N GLU A 29 -7.67 32.48 9.15
CA GLU A 29 -6.27 32.14 9.38
C GLU A 29 -5.83 32.32 10.84
N TRP A 30 -4.96 31.42 11.32
CA TRP A 30 -4.20 31.55 12.56
C TRP A 30 -2.71 31.29 12.29
N VAL A 31 -1.85 32.06 12.95
CA VAL A 31 -0.40 32.01 12.78
C VAL A 31 0.27 31.87 14.15
N PHE A 32 1.30 31.02 14.24
CA PHE A 32 2.09 30.77 15.44
C PHE A 32 3.57 30.94 15.10
N GLU A 33 4.28 31.75 15.88
CA GLU A 33 5.63 32.23 15.56
C GLU A 33 6.60 32.07 16.75
N GLY A 34 7.87 31.77 16.45
CA GLY A 34 8.97 31.67 17.41
C GLY A 34 9.12 30.30 18.09
N ASP A 35 9.93 30.25 19.15
CA ASP A 35 10.39 29.00 19.79
C ASP A 35 9.29 28.13 20.40
N ASN A 36 8.08 28.66 20.61
CA ASN A 36 6.95 27.93 21.19
C ASN A 36 5.89 27.51 20.16
N THR A 37 6.11 27.73 18.85
CA THR A 37 5.15 27.51 17.76
C THR A 37 4.42 26.17 17.83
N ARG A 38 5.16 25.06 17.99
CA ARG A 38 4.60 23.71 18.15
C ARG A 38 3.58 23.63 19.29
N ASN A 39 3.92 24.19 20.45
CA ASN A 39 3.08 24.13 21.65
C ASN A 39 1.88 25.06 21.51
N GLY A 40 2.11 26.31 21.08
CA GLY A 40 1.03 27.28 20.84
C GLY A 40 -0.03 26.76 19.87
N PHE A 41 0.39 26.11 18.77
CA PHE A 41 -0.54 25.45 17.85
C PHE A 41 -1.31 24.31 18.53
N CYS A 42 -0.64 23.41 19.26
CA CYS A 42 -1.32 22.27 19.88
C CYS A 42 -2.23 22.69 21.06
N GLU A 43 -1.81 23.65 21.88
CA GLU A 43 -2.61 24.28 22.93
C GLU A 43 -3.84 24.99 22.35
N TRP A 44 -3.72 25.58 21.16
CA TRP A 44 -4.85 26.15 20.41
C TRP A 44 -5.74 25.06 19.80
N LEU A 45 -5.20 24.00 19.23
CA LEU A 45 -5.97 22.97 18.52
C LEU A 45 -6.77 22.08 19.48
N PHE A 46 -6.15 21.64 20.58
CA PHE A 46 -6.75 20.71 21.55
C PHE A 46 -7.64 21.43 22.57
N GLN A 47 -8.62 22.20 22.06
CA GLN A 47 -9.63 22.92 22.81
C GLN A 47 -11.04 22.38 22.45
N LYS A 48 -12.01 22.50 23.37
CA LYS A 48 -13.37 21.95 23.18
C LYS A 48 -14.11 22.62 22.02
N GLU A 49 -13.78 23.88 21.80
CA GLU A 49 -14.30 24.78 20.78
C GLU A 49 -13.88 24.37 19.36
N ARG A 50 -12.87 23.49 19.23
CA ARG A 50 -12.30 22.97 17.97
C ARG A 50 -12.39 21.44 17.86
N ALA A 51 -13.17 20.82 18.75
CA ALA A 51 -13.46 19.39 18.73
C ALA A 51 -14.33 18.97 17.54
N ASN A 52 -14.29 17.69 17.16
CA ASN A 52 -14.99 17.10 16.00
C ASN A 52 -14.48 17.63 14.64
N CYS A 53 -13.19 17.92 14.50
CA CYS A 53 -12.59 18.39 13.24
C CYS A 53 -11.63 17.37 12.60
N VAL A 54 -11.51 17.47 11.27
CA VAL A 54 -10.48 16.79 10.48
C VAL A 54 -9.41 17.82 10.15
N VAL A 55 -8.15 17.47 10.42
CA VAL A 55 -6.96 18.32 10.24
C VAL A 55 -6.08 17.71 9.15
N MET A 56 -5.55 18.53 8.24
CA MET A 56 -4.77 18.07 7.09
C MET A 56 -3.46 18.85 6.94
N ALA A 57 -2.38 18.13 6.64
CA ALA A 57 -1.09 18.67 6.21
C ALA A 57 -0.53 17.84 5.04
N GLN A 58 0.41 18.40 4.29
CA GLN A 58 1.05 17.73 3.16
C GLN A 58 2.22 16.86 3.62
N ASN A 59 2.20 15.55 3.32
CA ASN A 59 3.20 14.61 3.79
C ASN A 59 3.27 14.52 5.33
N PHE A 60 2.15 14.79 6.01
CA PHE A 60 1.97 14.63 7.47
C PHE A 60 2.60 13.33 8.00
N GLN A 61 2.45 12.22 7.26
CA GLN A 61 2.97 10.90 7.64
C GLN A 61 4.50 10.80 7.69
N GLY A 62 5.20 11.73 7.04
CA GLY A 62 6.64 11.77 6.92
C GLY A 62 7.32 12.90 7.70
N TYR A 63 6.55 13.86 8.25
CA TYR A 63 7.10 15.07 8.86
C TYR A 63 6.29 15.56 10.07
N ASP A 64 5.19 16.27 9.85
CA ASP A 64 4.49 17.08 10.87
C ASP A 64 3.96 16.27 12.05
N SER A 65 3.54 15.03 11.76
CA SER A 65 3.03 14.08 12.74
C SER A 65 3.96 13.87 13.93
N TYR A 66 5.29 13.94 13.74
CA TYR A 66 6.25 13.75 14.83
C TYR A 66 6.20 14.89 15.86
N PHE A 67 5.98 16.14 15.41
CA PHE A 67 5.87 17.29 16.30
C PHE A 67 4.59 17.21 17.15
N ILE A 68 3.47 16.81 16.54
CA ILE A 68 2.19 16.63 17.24
C ILE A 68 2.28 15.45 18.23
N LEU A 69 2.87 14.32 17.81
CA LEU A 69 3.10 13.17 18.68
C LEU A 69 4.00 13.48 19.87
N GLN A 70 5.02 14.34 19.67
CA GLN A 70 5.87 14.79 20.76
C GLN A 70 5.08 15.63 21.77
N TYR A 71 4.32 16.64 21.32
CA TYR A 71 3.46 17.44 22.22
C TYR A 71 2.46 16.57 22.99
N LEU A 72 1.76 15.66 22.30
CA LEU A 72 0.75 14.79 22.92
C LEU A 72 1.36 13.88 23.99
N ARG A 73 2.56 13.35 23.74
CA ARG A 73 3.32 12.54 24.72
C ARG A 73 3.78 13.37 25.91
N GLU A 74 4.35 14.55 25.69
CA GLU A 74 4.84 15.44 26.74
C GLU A 74 3.70 15.94 27.66
N ASN A 75 2.49 16.10 27.12
CA ASN A 75 1.29 16.51 27.87
C ASN A 75 0.42 15.34 28.36
N GLY A 76 0.84 14.08 28.15
CA GLY A 76 0.10 12.89 28.62
C GLY A 76 -1.28 12.69 27.98
N VAL A 77 -1.54 13.27 26.82
CA VAL A 77 -2.83 13.16 26.11
C VAL A 77 -2.93 11.79 25.44
N LYS A 78 -4.04 11.05 25.65
CA LYS A 78 -4.29 9.79 24.92
C LYS A 78 -4.54 10.09 23.44
N TYR A 79 -3.82 9.38 22.59
CA TYR A 79 -3.98 9.36 21.14
C TYR A 79 -3.84 7.93 20.62
N ASP A 80 -4.28 7.71 19.38
CA ASP A 80 -4.20 6.44 18.68
C ASP A 80 -3.62 6.70 17.28
N VAL A 81 -2.76 5.81 16.78
CA VAL A 81 -2.01 5.99 15.52
C VAL A 81 -2.11 4.77 14.61
N ILE A 82 -2.16 5.05 13.31
CA ILE A 82 -2.06 4.03 12.26
C ILE A 82 -0.71 4.23 11.56
N MET A 83 0.13 3.19 11.56
CA MET A 83 1.52 3.27 11.09
C MET A 83 1.70 2.54 9.76
N ARG A 84 2.53 3.09 8.86
CA ARG A 84 3.02 2.43 7.64
C ARG A 84 4.55 2.33 7.72
N GLY A 85 5.05 1.25 8.34
CA GLY A 85 6.44 1.16 8.76
C GLY A 85 6.74 2.24 9.80
N ALA A 86 7.74 3.10 9.55
CA ALA A 86 8.06 4.23 10.42
C ALA A 86 7.10 5.44 10.27
N LYS A 87 6.30 5.51 9.19
CA LYS A 87 5.46 6.67 8.85
C LYS A 87 4.11 6.66 9.55
N VAL A 88 3.61 7.83 9.98
CA VAL A 88 2.34 7.98 10.72
C VAL A 88 1.19 8.24 9.74
N LEU A 89 0.56 7.18 9.23
CA LEU A 89 -0.48 7.27 8.20
C LEU A 89 -1.69 8.14 8.61
N SER A 90 -2.07 8.06 9.89
CA SER A 90 -3.08 8.91 10.52
C SER A 90 -2.88 8.91 12.04
N LEU A 91 -3.34 9.99 12.68
CA LEU A 91 -3.32 10.22 14.13
C LEU A 91 -4.72 10.64 14.57
N SER A 92 -5.27 9.99 15.58
CA SER A 92 -6.59 10.31 16.17
C SER A 92 -6.42 10.69 17.64
N VAL A 93 -7.19 11.69 18.08
CA VAL A 93 -7.25 12.17 19.47
C VAL A 93 -8.70 12.18 19.93
N ASP A 94 -9.20 11.00 20.31
CA ASP A 94 -10.61 10.72 20.62
C ASP A 94 -11.23 11.69 21.65
N MET A 95 -10.44 12.16 22.61
CA MET A 95 -10.88 13.14 23.63
C MET A 95 -11.49 14.41 23.02
N PHE A 96 -10.97 14.83 21.86
CA PHE A 96 -11.47 15.97 21.08
C PHE A 96 -12.16 15.53 19.79
N LYS A 97 -12.23 14.22 19.49
CA LYS A 97 -12.64 13.67 18.19
C LYS A 97 -11.93 14.37 17.02
N ILE A 98 -10.63 14.63 17.17
CA ILE A 98 -9.79 15.22 16.13
C ILE A 98 -9.06 14.09 15.40
N ARG A 99 -9.09 14.12 14.07
CA ARG A 99 -8.37 13.17 13.20
C ARG A 99 -7.47 13.93 12.24
N PHE A 100 -6.19 13.58 12.23
CA PHE A 100 -5.21 14.08 11.27
C PHE A 100 -5.14 13.14 10.07
N ILE A 101 -5.14 13.71 8.87
CA ILE A 101 -4.92 13.01 7.60
C ILE A 101 -3.86 13.71 6.76
N ASP A 102 -3.21 12.92 5.90
CA ASP A 102 -2.18 13.37 4.97
C ASP A 102 -2.80 13.56 3.58
N SER A 103 -2.68 14.75 2.97
CA SER A 103 -3.14 14.97 1.60
C SER A 103 -2.40 14.06 0.59
N LEU A 104 -1.14 13.69 0.84
CA LEU A 104 -0.33 12.82 -0.01
C LEU A 104 -0.90 11.39 -0.09
N ASN A 105 -1.66 10.97 0.92
CA ASN A 105 -2.38 9.69 0.89
C ASN A 105 -3.59 9.71 -0.07
N PHE A 106 -4.09 10.89 -0.45
CA PHE A 106 -5.22 11.07 -1.37
C PHE A 106 -4.79 11.55 -2.76
N ILE A 107 -3.84 12.49 -2.79
CA ILE A 107 -3.34 13.20 -3.98
C ILE A 107 -1.81 12.98 -4.02
N PRO A 108 -1.32 11.83 -4.55
CA PRO A 108 0.08 11.41 -4.44
C PRO A 108 1.00 12.15 -5.43
N MET A 109 1.18 13.45 -5.23
CA MET A 109 2.12 14.33 -5.94
C MET A 109 2.65 15.44 -5.00
N ARG A 110 3.51 16.33 -5.49
CA ARG A 110 4.03 17.45 -4.68
C ARG A 110 2.98 18.55 -4.58
N LEU A 111 3.02 19.33 -3.51
CA LEU A 111 2.11 20.47 -3.32
C LEU A 111 2.18 21.48 -4.48
N ALA A 112 3.40 21.79 -4.95
CA ALA A 112 3.65 22.63 -6.12
C ALA A 112 3.13 22.05 -7.47
N ASP A 113 2.71 20.78 -7.52
CA ASP A 113 2.02 20.22 -8.69
C ASP A 113 0.48 20.39 -8.60
N PHE A 114 -0.08 20.63 -7.40
CA PHE A 114 -1.53 20.76 -7.18
C PHE A 114 -2.16 21.92 -7.97
N PRO A 115 -1.64 23.17 -7.97
CA PRO A 115 -2.30 24.30 -8.62
C PRO A 115 -2.53 24.04 -10.12
N LYS A 116 -1.49 23.52 -10.79
CA LYS A 116 -1.54 23.09 -12.19
C LYS A 116 -2.52 21.93 -12.42
N THR A 117 -2.65 21.01 -11.47
CA THR A 117 -3.58 19.88 -11.57
C THR A 117 -5.04 20.29 -11.42
N PHE A 118 -5.35 21.26 -10.56
CA PHE A 118 -6.72 21.70 -10.29
C PHE A 118 -7.11 23.00 -11.02
N GLY A 119 -6.23 23.58 -11.84
CA GLY A 119 -6.49 24.82 -12.58
C GLY A 119 -6.50 26.07 -11.69
N ILE A 120 -5.88 26.01 -10.52
CA ILE A 120 -5.90 27.04 -9.48
C ILE A 120 -4.65 27.92 -9.59
N GLU A 121 -4.80 29.23 -9.41
CA GLU A 121 -3.66 30.15 -9.34
C GLU A 121 -3.08 30.26 -7.92
N GLU A 122 -1.76 30.05 -7.83
CA GLU A 122 -0.90 30.23 -6.64
C GLU A 122 -0.90 31.69 -6.15
N LEU A 123 -0.89 31.90 -4.83
CA LEU A 123 -0.77 33.24 -4.24
C LEU A 123 0.63 33.83 -4.41
N ALA A 124 1.68 33.03 -4.16
CA ALA A 124 3.07 33.45 -4.30
C ALA A 124 3.84 32.50 -5.24
N LYS A 125 4.47 33.05 -6.28
CA LYS A 125 5.28 32.32 -7.26
C LYS A 125 6.77 32.54 -6.99
N GLY A 126 7.39 31.64 -6.22
CA GLY A 126 8.77 31.77 -5.79
C GLY A 126 9.42 30.46 -5.34
N TYR A 127 10.55 30.58 -4.65
CA TYR A 127 11.24 29.49 -3.96
C TYR A 127 11.67 30.03 -2.59
N PHE A 128 11.53 29.24 -1.51
CA PHE A 128 12.00 29.63 -0.18
C PHE A 128 13.39 29.06 0.15
N PRO A 129 14.34 29.82 0.71
CA PRO A 129 15.68 29.35 1.05
C PRO A 129 15.65 28.52 2.35
N ASN A 130 15.11 27.30 2.27
CA ASN A 130 14.91 26.37 3.38
C ASN A 130 16.15 26.18 4.30
N LEU A 131 17.37 26.18 3.75
CA LEU A 131 18.60 26.00 4.54
C LEU A 131 19.15 27.31 5.14
N PHE A 132 18.51 28.44 4.81
CA PHE A 132 18.75 29.75 5.43
C PHE A 132 17.85 29.97 6.65
N ASP A 133 16.82 29.14 6.86
CA ASP A 133 16.02 29.18 8.08
C ASP A 133 16.86 28.73 9.29
N LYS A 134 17.21 29.74 10.08
CA LYS A 134 18.21 29.72 11.15
C LYS A 134 17.93 30.85 12.11
N LYS A 135 18.23 30.62 13.38
CA LYS A 135 18.03 31.59 14.46
C LYS A 135 18.90 32.84 14.29
N GLU A 136 20.07 32.68 13.68
CA GLU A 136 20.96 33.77 13.27
C GLU A 136 20.35 34.67 12.17
N ASN A 137 19.44 34.14 11.34
CA ASN A 137 18.88 34.80 10.15
C ASN A 137 17.46 35.33 10.34
N GLU A 138 16.79 35.08 11.48
CA GLU A 138 15.37 35.44 11.69
C GLU A 138 15.07 36.91 11.42
N ASN A 139 15.98 37.80 11.81
CA ASN A 139 15.83 39.26 11.64
C ASN A 139 16.59 39.78 10.40
N TYR A 140 16.89 38.91 9.44
CA TYR A 140 17.62 39.27 8.23
C TYR A 140 16.74 40.07 7.26
N VAL A 141 17.17 41.30 6.98
CA VAL A 141 16.67 42.12 5.88
C VAL A 141 17.88 42.55 5.05
N GLY A 142 17.92 42.17 3.78
CA GLY A 142 19.12 42.35 2.96
C GLY A 142 18.96 41.85 1.52
N SER A 143 20.05 41.44 0.89
CA SER A 143 20.03 40.88 -0.46
C SER A 143 19.55 39.42 -0.47
N ILE A 144 19.00 38.97 -1.61
CA ILE A 144 18.52 37.59 -1.76
C ILE A 144 19.60 36.55 -1.35
N PRO A 145 19.26 35.57 -0.48
CA PRO A 145 20.22 34.57 -0.01
C PRO A 145 20.96 33.82 -1.14
N PRO A 146 22.23 33.40 -0.93
CA PRO A 146 22.98 32.61 -1.91
C PRO A 146 22.27 31.34 -2.38
N THR A 147 22.43 30.99 -3.66
CA THR A 147 21.75 29.83 -4.29
C THR A 147 21.89 28.48 -3.58
N PRO A 148 22.98 28.13 -2.84
CA PRO A 148 23.04 26.86 -2.11
C PRO A 148 21.93 26.69 -1.07
N TYR A 149 21.42 27.79 -0.48
CA TYR A 149 20.41 27.73 0.58
C TYR A 149 19.03 27.23 0.12
N TYR A 150 18.78 27.20 -1.19
CA TYR A 150 17.54 26.70 -1.80
C TYR A 150 17.61 25.21 -2.19
N ASN A 151 18.68 24.50 -1.79
CA ASN A 151 18.98 23.12 -2.21
C ASN A 151 18.80 22.84 -3.72
N PRO A 152 19.51 23.56 -4.61
CA PRO A 152 19.42 23.38 -6.07
C PRO A 152 19.97 22.02 -6.56
N ASN A 153 20.42 21.14 -5.67
CA ASN A 153 20.83 19.77 -6.00
C ASN A 153 19.70 18.74 -5.78
N GLY A 154 18.67 19.07 -4.97
CA GLY A 154 17.43 18.31 -4.88
C GLY A 154 16.41 18.63 -5.99
N MET A 155 16.74 19.55 -6.90
CA MET A 155 15.90 19.95 -8.03
C MET A 155 16.19 19.10 -9.27
N SER A 156 15.15 18.79 -10.07
CA SER A 156 15.34 18.24 -11.41
C SER A 156 16.03 19.26 -12.33
N PRO A 157 16.72 18.86 -13.42
CA PRO A 157 17.46 19.79 -14.28
C PRO A 157 16.62 20.99 -14.78
N ALA A 158 15.38 20.73 -15.23
CA ALA A 158 14.46 21.77 -15.70
C ALA A 158 13.91 22.67 -14.57
N ALA A 159 13.78 22.17 -13.34
CA ALA A 159 13.43 23.00 -12.18
C ALA A 159 14.62 23.87 -11.74
N LYS A 160 15.84 23.30 -11.74
CA LYS A 160 17.10 23.99 -11.44
C LYS A 160 17.38 25.14 -12.40
N GLU A 161 17.12 24.95 -13.70
CA GLU A 161 17.26 26.01 -14.70
C GLU A 161 16.29 27.19 -14.44
N LYS A 162 15.01 26.90 -14.18
CA LYS A 162 14.02 27.93 -13.81
C LYS A 162 14.40 28.67 -12.53
N PHE A 163 14.80 27.95 -11.48
CA PHE A 163 15.30 28.52 -10.24
C PHE A 163 16.51 29.46 -10.48
N LEU A 164 17.50 29.00 -11.25
CA LEU A 164 18.69 29.80 -11.56
C LEU A 164 18.40 31.01 -12.47
N HIS A 165 17.29 31.04 -13.20
CA HIS A 165 16.83 32.23 -13.92
C HIS A 165 16.08 33.19 -12.98
N TRP A 166 15.16 32.69 -12.16
CA TRP A 166 14.42 33.46 -11.14
C TRP A 166 15.35 34.13 -10.13
N HIS A 167 16.32 33.39 -9.57
CA HIS A 167 17.27 33.90 -8.58
C HIS A 167 18.17 35.01 -9.14
N ARG A 168 18.66 34.83 -10.37
CA ARG A 168 19.38 35.90 -11.10
C ARG A 168 18.49 37.10 -11.31
N ASN A 169 17.26 36.93 -11.80
CA ASN A 169 16.36 38.06 -12.03
C ASN A 169 16.08 38.86 -10.75
N LEU A 170 15.86 38.22 -9.60
CA LEU A 170 15.69 38.96 -8.34
C LEU A 170 16.98 39.69 -7.93
N LYS A 171 18.14 39.04 -8.06
CA LYS A 171 19.44 39.66 -7.76
C LYS A 171 19.77 40.83 -8.69
N ASP A 172 19.48 40.71 -9.97
CA ASP A 172 19.77 41.71 -11.02
C ASP A 172 18.80 42.91 -10.95
N ASN A 173 17.73 42.83 -10.16
CA ASN A 173 16.80 43.93 -9.83
C ASN A 173 16.97 44.46 -8.39
N ASP A 174 18.09 44.17 -7.72
CA ASP A 174 18.40 44.59 -6.34
C ASP A 174 17.27 44.27 -5.31
N TYR A 175 16.57 43.15 -5.49
CA TYR A 175 15.46 42.75 -4.62
C TYR A 175 15.91 42.57 -3.16
N VAL A 176 15.19 43.25 -2.26
CA VAL A 176 15.39 43.19 -0.81
C VAL A 176 14.58 42.04 -0.23
N PHE A 177 15.28 41.03 0.26
CA PHE A 177 14.72 39.87 0.94
C PHE A 177 14.55 40.19 2.44
N ASN A 178 13.33 40.10 2.96
CA ASN A 178 13.00 40.19 4.38
C ASN A 178 12.56 38.81 4.86
N PHE A 179 13.34 38.20 5.76
CA PHE A 179 13.13 36.81 6.16
C PHE A 179 11.74 36.54 6.75
N GLN A 180 11.25 37.42 7.64
CA GLN A 180 9.95 37.25 8.31
C GLN A 180 8.77 37.38 7.33
N GLU A 181 8.84 38.31 6.38
CA GLU A 181 7.79 38.48 5.38
C GLU A 181 7.77 37.32 4.38
N GLU A 182 8.95 36.85 3.95
CA GLU A 182 9.07 35.78 2.96
C GLU A 182 8.74 34.38 3.51
N ILE A 183 9.15 34.03 4.75
CA ILE A 183 8.77 32.75 5.37
C ILE A 183 7.26 32.67 5.61
N LEU A 184 6.67 33.77 6.07
CA LEU A 184 5.23 33.86 6.32
C LEU A 184 4.42 33.88 5.03
N ALA A 185 4.88 34.57 3.98
CA ALA A 185 4.24 34.54 2.66
C ALA A 185 4.34 33.17 1.99
N TYR A 186 5.47 32.47 2.15
CA TYR A 186 5.66 31.13 1.61
C TYR A 186 4.74 30.10 2.29
N CYS A 187 4.78 29.97 3.62
CA CYS A 187 3.95 29.03 4.36
C CYS A 187 2.44 29.32 4.18
N ARG A 188 2.03 30.60 4.12
CA ARG A 188 0.65 31.00 3.74
C ARG A 188 0.26 30.50 2.35
N SER A 189 1.16 30.57 1.37
CA SER A 189 0.89 30.12 0.00
C SER A 189 0.73 28.60 -0.05
N ASP A 190 1.61 27.84 0.62
CA ASP A 190 1.51 26.38 0.66
C ASP A 190 0.24 25.91 1.41
N VAL A 191 -0.16 26.56 2.51
CA VAL A 191 -1.44 26.26 3.20
C VAL A 191 -2.67 26.66 2.36
N ASP A 192 -2.64 27.78 1.63
CA ASP A 192 -3.74 28.19 0.74
C ASP A 192 -3.89 27.25 -0.47
N ILE A 193 -2.76 26.81 -1.06
CA ILE A 193 -2.73 25.79 -2.11
C ILE A 193 -3.30 24.47 -1.58
N LEU A 194 -2.86 24.01 -0.41
CA LEU A 194 -3.36 22.80 0.25
C LEU A 194 -4.87 22.89 0.48
N ARG A 195 -5.35 23.99 1.11
CA ARG A 195 -6.77 24.24 1.37
C ARG A 195 -7.59 24.18 0.08
N ARG A 196 -7.26 25.02 -0.91
CA ARG A 196 -8.08 25.20 -2.13
C ARG A 196 -8.07 23.95 -2.99
N CYS A 197 -6.90 23.33 -3.21
CA CYS A 197 -6.78 22.15 -4.06
C CYS A 197 -7.39 20.89 -3.43
N CYS A 198 -7.30 20.71 -2.10
CA CYS A 198 -7.97 19.59 -1.45
C CYS A 198 -9.48 19.80 -1.34
N LEU A 199 -9.98 21.02 -1.18
CA LEU A 199 -11.42 21.30 -1.27
C LEU A 199 -11.95 21.10 -2.69
N GLU A 200 -11.24 21.56 -3.72
CA GLU A 200 -11.59 21.29 -5.12
C GLU A 200 -11.64 19.76 -5.38
N PHE A 201 -10.59 19.02 -4.97
CA PHE A 201 -10.59 17.56 -5.06
C PHE A 201 -11.78 16.91 -4.34
N ARG A 202 -12.16 17.41 -3.16
CA ARG A 202 -13.30 16.91 -2.37
C ARG A 202 -14.61 17.10 -3.11
N GLU A 203 -14.87 18.27 -3.67
CA GLU A 203 -16.11 18.55 -4.40
C GLU A 203 -16.15 17.83 -5.75
N LEU A 204 -15.04 17.78 -6.52
CA LEU A 204 -14.96 16.94 -7.73
C LEU A 204 -15.21 15.45 -7.43
N PHE A 205 -14.67 14.93 -6.32
CA PHE A 205 -14.91 13.54 -5.89
C PHE A 205 -16.37 13.33 -5.51
N ARG A 206 -16.98 14.26 -4.75
CA ARG A 206 -18.40 14.24 -4.40
C ARG A 206 -19.30 14.35 -5.63
N ASP A 207 -18.98 15.19 -6.60
CA ASP A 207 -19.83 15.37 -7.76
C ASP A 207 -19.87 14.12 -8.64
N VAL A 208 -18.74 13.45 -8.85
CA VAL A 208 -18.67 12.20 -9.60
C VAL A 208 -19.26 11.01 -8.82
N THR A 209 -19.07 10.94 -7.50
CA THR A 209 -19.31 9.68 -6.74
C THR A 209 -20.39 9.74 -5.66
N LYS A 210 -20.81 10.95 -5.26
CA LYS A 210 -21.68 11.25 -4.11
C LYS A 210 -21.13 10.81 -2.74
N ILE A 211 -19.82 10.59 -2.62
CA ILE A 211 -19.12 10.27 -1.37
C ILE A 211 -18.10 11.38 -1.03
N ASP A 212 -17.89 11.66 0.27
CA ASP A 212 -16.82 12.53 0.74
C ASP A 212 -15.53 11.70 0.99
N PRO A 213 -14.44 11.93 0.23
CA PRO A 213 -13.22 11.14 0.36
C PRO A 213 -12.50 11.34 1.70
N PHE A 214 -12.80 12.41 2.44
CA PHE A 214 -12.11 12.75 3.69
C PHE A 214 -12.90 12.41 4.96
N GLU A 215 -14.20 12.07 4.86
CA GLU A 215 -15.06 11.83 6.03
C GLU A 215 -14.65 10.59 6.85
N LYS A 216 -14.43 9.45 6.16
CA LYS A 216 -14.15 8.15 6.80
C LYS A 216 -12.87 7.48 6.31
N CYS A 217 -12.47 7.76 5.07
CA CYS A 217 -11.28 7.17 4.48
C CYS A 217 -9.98 7.82 4.99
N LEU A 218 -8.87 7.10 4.83
CA LEU A 218 -7.51 7.54 5.22
C LEU A 218 -6.54 7.62 4.03
N ILE A 219 -6.87 6.94 2.93
CA ILE A 219 -6.09 6.88 1.69
C ILE A 219 -7.04 6.89 0.48
N ILE A 220 -6.58 7.37 -0.69
CA ILE A 220 -7.34 7.37 -1.95
C ILE A 220 -7.94 6.00 -2.26
N ALA A 221 -7.16 4.95 -2.03
CA ALA A 221 -7.53 3.58 -2.34
C ALA A 221 -8.80 3.17 -1.55
N SER A 222 -8.86 3.48 -0.26
CA SER A 222 -10.04 3.24 0.58
C SER A 222 -11.27 4.02 0.12
N ALA A 223 -11.09 5.23 -0.42
CA ALA A 223 -12.19 5.99 -1.01
C ALA A 223 -12.67 5.38 -2.33
N CYS A 224 -11.76 4.89 -3.18
CA CYS A 224 -12.11 4.13 -4.39
C CYS A 224 -12.91 2.86 -4.05
N ASN A 225 -12.50 2.14 -3.01
CA ASN A 225 -13.16 0.94 -2.51
C ASN A 225 -14.54 1.26 -1.92
N GLN A 226 -14.67 2.33 -1.13
CA GLN A 226 -15.96 2.80 -0.61
C GLN A 226 -16.92 3.13 -1.78
N VAL A 227 -16.47 3.85 -2.80
CA VAL A 227 -17.26 4.16 -4.00
C VAL A 227 -17.70 2.90 -4.74
N TYR A 228 -16.80 1.93 -4.92
CA TYR A 228 -17.17 0.64 -5.52
C TYR A 228 -18.22 -0.11 -4.68
N ARG A 229 -18.00 -0.24 -3.37
CA ARG A 229 -18.90 -0.92 -2.42
C ARG A 229 -20.28 -0.28 -2.29
N THR A 230 -20.38 1.04 -2.45
CA THR A 230 -21.66 1.77 -2.36
C THR A 230 -22.41 1.85 -3.69
N ASN A 231 -21.70 2.01 -4.81
CA ASN A 231 -22.35 2.37 -6.09
C ASN A 231 -22.34 1.25 -7.15
N TYR A 232 -21.54 0.19 -6.99
CA TYR A 232 -21.29 -0.81 -8.05
C TYR A 232 -21.29 -2.28 -7.58
N LEU A 233 -20.92 -2.55 -6.33
CA LEU A 233 -20.83 -3.93 -5.81
C LEU A 233 -22.21 -4.57 -5.69
N ARG A 234 -22.41 -5.68 -6.42
CA ARG A 234 -23.60 -6.52 -6.34
C ARG A 234 -23.56 -7.40 -5.08
N GLU A 235 -24.67 -7.50 -4.37
CA GLU A 235 -24.77 -8.32 -3.14
C GLU A 235 -24.29 -9.76 -3.35
N ASN A 236 -23.64 -10.34 -2.33
CA ASN A 236 -23.16 -11.73 -2.28
C ASN A 236 -22.13 -12.15 -3.37
N THR A 237 -21.66 -11.23 -4.24
CA THR A 237 -20.74 -11.59 -5.33
C THR A 237 -19.28 -11.77 -4.91
N ILE A 238 -18.81 -11.09 -3.86
CA ILE A 238 -17.45 -11.23 -3.33
C ILE A 238 -17.50 -11.90 -1.95
N ALA A 239 -16.96 -13.11 -1.86
CA ALA A 239 -16.81 -13.83 -0.60
C ALA A 239 -15.90 -13.10 0.39
N ILE A 240 -16.19 -13.24 1.68
CA ILE A 240 -15.30 -12.86 2.77
C ILE A 240 -14.68 -14.15 3.34
N ILE A 241 -13.36 -14.34 3.25
CA ILE A 241 -12.70 -15.52 3.83
C ILE A 241 -12.86 -15.47 5.37
N PRO A 242 -13.23 -16.57 6.06
CA PRO A 242 -13.31 -16.57 7.51
C PRO A 242 -11.95 -16.25 8.17
N PRO A 243 -11.89 -15.58 9.34
CA PRO A 243 -10.63 -15.19 10.02
C PRO A 243 -9.67 -16.32 10.46
N ARG A 244 -9.92 -17.57 10.06
CA ARG A 244 -9.03 -18.74 10.27
C ARG A 244 -8.80 -19.56 8.98
N GLY A 245 -9.22 -19.04 7.83
CA GLY A 245 -9.37 -19.81 6.59
C GLY A 245 -10.65 -20.67 6.60
N TYR A 246 -10.91 -21.34 5.47
CA TYR A 246 -12.09 -22.19 5.29
C TYR A 246 -12.01 -23.53 6.05
N CYS A 247 -10.79 -24.08 6.23
CA CYS A 247 -10.53 -25.33 6.95
C CYS A 247 -9.71 -25.06 8.24
N PRO A 248 -10.30 -24.44 9.27
CA PRO A 248 -9.58 -23.95 10.46
C PRO A 248 -8.99 -25.05 11.35
N GLU A 249 -9.39 -26.31 11.16
CA GLU A 249 -8.81 -27.49 11.79
C GLU A 249 -7.46 -27.90 11.17
N ASN A 250 -7.25 -27.58 9.89
CA ASN A 250 -6.01 -27.88 9.17
C ASN A 250 -4.93 -26.80 9.40
N LYS A 251 -5.29 -25.61 9.91
CA LYS A 251 -4.37 -24.49 10.15
C LYS A 251 -3.49 -24.75 11.39
N GLN A 252 -2.31 -25.31 11.13
CA GLN A 252 -1.33 -25.80 12.11
C GLN A 252 0.08 -25.30 11.77
N SER A 253 1.03 -25.35 12.70
CA SER A 253 2.42 -24.96 12.41
C SER A 253 3.16 -26.10 11.71
N LEU A 254 3.59 -25.88 10.46
CA LEU A 254 4.48 -26.81 9.75
C LEU A 254 5.79 -27.08 10.51
N LEU A 255 6.38 -26.07 11.17
CA LEU A 255 7.58 -26.25 12.00
C LEU A 255 7.34 -27.26 13.13
N ALA A 256 6.18 -27.18 13.80
CA ALA A 256 5.79 -28.15 14.81
C ALA A 256 5.53 -29.54 14.21
N GLN A 257 4.90 -29.63 13.04
CA GLN A 257 4.68 -30.91 12.35
C GLN A 257 6.00 -31.60 11.95
N LYS A 258 6.97 -30.85 11.40
CA LYS A 258 8.33 -31.33 11.11
C LYS A 258 9.03 -31.84 12.37
N TRP A 259 8.97 -31.07 13.46
CA TRP A 259 9.59 -31.46 14.74
C TRP A 259 8.94 -32.70 15.36
N LEU A 260 7.61 -32.80 15.34
CA LEU A 260 6.88 -33.96 15.86
C LEU A 260 7.16 -35.21 15.02
N SER A 261 7.28 -35.10 13.69
CA SER A 261 7.66 -36.21 12.81
C SER A 261 9.09 -36.69 13.08
N TYR A 262 10.07 -35.77 13.10
CA TYR A 262 11.46 -36.08 13.43
C TYR A 262 11.59 -36.71 14.83
N THR A 263 10.85 -36.21 15.81
CA THR A 263 10.85 -36.71 17.19
C THR A 263 10.17 -38.07 17.31
N ALA A 264 9.11 -38.33 16.55
CA ALA A 264 8.46 -39.64 16.47
C ALA A 264 9.42 -40.70 15.92
N GLU A 265 10.05 -40.39 14.78
CA GLU A 265 10.95 -41.29 14.07
C GLU A 265 12.24 -41.57 14.85
N ARG A 266 12.93 -40.51 15.32
CA ARG A 266 14.21 -40.62 16.05
C ARG A 266 14.11 -41.36 17.39
N ASN A 267 12.93 -41.38 18.01
CA ASN A 267 12.71 -42.07 19.30
C ASN A 267 11.88 -43.36 19.15
N GLU A 268 11.55 -43.79 17.93
CA GLU A 268 10.71 -44.96 17.63
C GLU A 268 9.32 -44.93 18.32
N ILE A 269 8.74 -43.72 18.49
CA ILE A 269 7.44 -43.51 19.18
C ILE A 269 6.36 -43.01 18.23
N CYS A 270 5.14 -43.55 18.37
CA CYS A 270 3.97 -43.02 17.67
C CYS A 270 3.44 -41.76 18.38
N ILE A 271 3.61 -40.59 17.76
CA ILE A 271 3.05 -39.32 18.21
C ILE A 271 1.78 -39.03 17.41
N GLN A 272 0.63 -38.92 18.09
CA GLN A 272 -0.64 -38.50 17.47
C GLN A 272 -0.67 -36.97 17.30
N HIS A 273 -0.68 -36.50 16.05
CA HIS A 273 -0.76 -35.10 15.65
C HIS A 273 -1.80 -34.91 14.52
N ALA A 274 -1.94 -33.68 14.02
CA ALA A 274 -3.00 -33.30 13.07
C ALA A 274 -3.13 -34.20 11.82
N ARG A 275 -2.02 -34.72 11.27
CA ARG A 275 -2.01 -35.54 10.03
C ARG A 275 -2.18 -37.05 10.23
N ASN A 276 -2.02 -37.60 11.45
CA ASN A 276 -1.97 -39.05 11.68
C ASN A 276 -2.92 -39.53 12.79
N GLY A 277 -4.13 -38.94 12.83
CA GLY A 277 -5.19 -39.30 13.78
C GLY A 277 -5.81 -38.12 14.51
N GLY A 278 -5.37 -36.89 14.23
CA GLY A 278 -5.95 -35.66 14.76
C GLY A 278 -5.54 -35.34 16.20
N GLU A 279 -5.49 -34.06 16.53
CA GLU A 279 -5.08 -33.60 17.86
C GLU A 279 -6.20 -33.78 18.90
N LYS A 280 -5.90 -34.41 20.03
CA LYS A 280 -6.82 -34.44 21.16
C LYS A 280 -6.92 -33.05 21.79
N ARG A 281 -8.02 -32.34 21.52
CA ARG A 281 -8.35 -31.03 22.10
C ARG A 281 -8.54 -31.09 23.62
N VAL A 282 -7.43 -31.11 24.36
CA VAL A 282 -7.41 -30.85 25.82
C VAL A 282 -7.64 -29.35 26.04
N GLY A 283 -8.84 -29.01 26.50
CA GLY A 283 -9.30 -27.63 26.63
C GLY A 283 -8.42 -26.75 27.52
N CYS A 284 -8.29 -25.48 27.15
CA CYS A 284 -7.61 -24.45 27.95
C CYS A 284 -8.27 -23.09 27.68
N ILE A 285 -8.48 -22.31 28.74
CA ILE A 285 -9.45 -21.19 28.76
C ILE A 285 -8.78 -19.82 28.48
N ASN A 286 -7.46 -19.81 28.42
CA ASN A 286 -6.60 -18.63 28.43
C ASN A 286 -5.25 -19.03 27.82
N CYS A 287 -4.57 -18.15 27.07
CA CYS A 287 -3.24 -18.47 26.52
C CYS A 287 -2.21 -17.32 26.57
N TYR A 288 -2.59 -16.13 27.09
CA TYR A 288 -1.90 -14.88 26.75
C TYR A 288 -1.44 -13.98 27.97
N ALA A 289 -1.70 -12.68 28.26
CA ALA A 289 -1.35 -11.80 29.48
C ALA A 289 -2.20 -10.54 29.68
N ARG A 290 -2.55 -10.20 30.93
CA ARG A 290 -3.03 -8.90 31.45
C ARG A 290 -3.50 -7.90 30.39
N ASP A 291 -2.58 -7.21 29.73
CA ASP A 291 -2.90 -6.03 28.91
C ASP A 291 -2.63 -6.21 27.39
N THR A 292 -1.72 -7.10 26.98
CA THR A 292 -1.10 -7.07 25.62
C THR A 292 -1.96 -7.71 24.51
N MET A 293 -3.00 -7.06 24.01
CA MET A 293 -4.03 -7.65 23.12
C MET A 293 -3.57 -8.54 21.93
N ASN A 294 -3.86 -9.84 21.97
CA ASN A 294 -3.89 -10.73 20.79
C ASN A 294 -5.03 -10.34 19.82
N PRO A 295 -4.75 -10.07 18.53
CA PRO A 295 -5.73 -9.55 17.58
C PRO A 295 -6.81 -10.55 17.14
N VAL A 296 -6.54 -11.87 17.21
CA VAL A 296 -7.46 -12.91 16.70
C VAL A 296 -8.52 -13.33 17.74
N LYS A 297 -8.34 -12.96 19.02
CA LYS A 297 -9.24 -13.35 20.13
C LYS A 297 -9.55 -12.25 21.14
N GLY A 298 -9.11 -11.01 20.91
CA GLY A 298 -9.35 -9.89 21.83
C GLY A 298 -8.75 -10.12 23.22
N LYS A 299 -7.56 -10.73 23.28
CA LYS A 299 -6.95 -11.19 24.54
C LYS A 299 -5.41 -11.28 24.46
N THR A 300 -4.69 -10.29 24.99
CA THR A 300 -3.55 -10.53 25.94
C THR A 300 -2.22 -11.19 25.35
N MET A 301 -1.02 -11.26 26.04
CA MET A 301 0.22 -12.09 25.65
C MET A 301 1.01 -13.08 26.61
N HIS A 302 1.46 -12.77 27.86
CA HIS A 302 2.17 -13.66 28.86
C HIS A 302 1.48 -14.24 30.21
N ASP A 303 0.80 -13.53 31.14
CA ASP A 303 0.22 -14.07 32.41
C ASP A 303 -1.12 -14.86 32.29
N LEU A 304 -1.47 -15.26 31.08
CA LEU A 304 -2.35 -16.36 30.71
C LEU A 304 -1.70 -17.37 29.73
N HIS A 305 -0.46 -17.19 29.27
CA HIS A 305 0.52 -18.29 29.11
C HIS A 305 0.68 -18.97 30.48
N GLN A 306 0.36 -18.28 31.57
CA GLN A 306 -0.01 -18.88 32.85
C GLN A 306 -1.01 -20.03 32.72
N LYS A 307 -2.00 -20.03 31.80
CA LYS A 307 -2.86 -21.21 31.58
C LYS A 307 -2.29 -22.23 30.59
N THR A 308 -1.27 -21.87 29.80
CA THR A 308 -0.37 -22.88 29.23
C THR A 308 0.36 -23.60 30.37
N VAL A 309 0.89 -22.87 31.36
CA VAL A 309 1.52 -23.41 32.58
C VAL A 309 0.53 -24.18 33.47
N GLU A 310 -0.69 -23.69 33.71
CA GLU A 310 -1.73 -24.42 34.46
C GLU A 310 -2.15 -25.69 33.71
N LYS A 311 -2.22 -25.67 32.37
CA LYS A 311 -2.46 -26.88 31.55
C LYS A 311 -1.31 -27.87 31.65
N ILE A 312 -0.07 -27.40 31.56
CA ILE A 312 1.15 -28.21 31.75
C ILE A 312 1.13 -28.86 33.13
N GLN A 313 0.86 -28.08 34.18
CA GLN A 313 0.80 -28.56 35.55
C GLN A 313 -0.37 -29.51 35.78
N TYR A 314 -1.55 -29.25 35.19
CA TYR A 314 -2.68 -30.16 35.19
C TYR A 314 -2.32 -31.50 34.53
N LEU A 315 -1.69 -31.49 33.35
CA LEU A 315 -1.28 -32.71 32.66
C LEU A 315 -0.24 -33.51 33.47
N LYS A 316 0.76 -32.84 34.06
CA LYS A 316 1.72 -33.46 34.99
C LYS A 316 1.02 -34.04 36.23
N ASN A 317 0.05 -33.33 36.81
CA ASN A 317 -0.77 -33.80 37.93
C ASN A 317 -1.72 -34.96 37.58
N GLN A 318 -2.11 -35.12 36.31
CA GLN A 318 -2.85 -36.29 35.81
C GLN A 318 -1.93 -37.48 35.46
N GLY A 319 -0.63 -37.39 35.74
CA GLY A 319 0.35 -38.46 35.51
C GLY A 319 0.89 -38.56 34.08
N TYR A 320 0.60 -37.58 33.21
CA TYR A 320 1.19 -37.54 31.87
C TYR A 320 2.64 -37.04 31.91
N ASN A 321 3.53 -37.69 31.16
CA ASN A 321 4.81 -37.10 30.81
C ASN A 321 4.57 -35.95 29.81
N VAL A 322 5.01 -34.74 30.14
CA VAL A 322 4.77 -33.54 29.33
C VAL A 322 6.11 -32.99 28.86
N VAL A 323 6.35 -33.08 27.56
CA VAL A 323 7.50 -32.49 26.87
C VAL A 323 7.09 -31.13 26.30
N GLU A 324 7.93 -30.12 26.51
CA GLU A 324 7.70 -28.75 26.09
C GLU A 324 8.83 -28.31 25.15
N VAL A 325 8.48 -27.89 23.94
CA VAL A 325 9.42 -27.31 22.97
C VAL A 325 8.89 -25.98 22.45
N TRP A 326 9.79 -25.05 22.15
CA TRP A 326 9.49 -23.72 21.66
C TRP A 326 10.13 -23.52 20.30
N GLU A 327 9.50 -22.75 19.41
CA GLU A 327 10.01 -22.47 18.06
C GLU A 327 11.45 -21.93 18.06
N CYS A 328 11.78 -20.98 18.96
CA CYS A 328 13.14 -20.46 19.10
C CYS A 328 14.19 -21.48 19.58
N ARG A 329 13.73 -22.61 20.13
CA ARG A 329 14.58 -23.78 20.45
C ARG A 329 14.70 -24.71 19.25
N ILE A 330 13.61 -25.00 18.53
CA ILE A 330 13.64 -25.78 17.28
C ILE A 330 14.60 -25.12 16.27
N ASN A 331 14.50 -23.80 16.11
CA ASN A 331 15.34 -23.03 15.18
C ASN A 331 16.82 -22.99 15.58
N ARG A 332 17.15 -23.23 16.86
CA ARG A 332 18.54 -23.41 17.33
C ARG A 332 19.01 -24.85 17.10
N GLU A 333 18.18 -25.83 17.44
CA GLU A 333 18.45 -27.25 17.17
C GLU A 333 18.69 -27.47 15.66
N LEU A 334 17.96 -26.80 14.76
CA LEU A 334 18.19 -26.79 13.31
C LEU A 334 19.49 -26.12 12.84
N ALA A 335 20.07 -25.22 13.64
CA ALA A 335 21.35 -24.58 13.33
C ALA A 335 22.54 -25.47 13.73
N ASP A 336 22.38 -26.24 14.82
CA ASP A 336 23.42 -27.08 15.42
C ASP A 336 23.35 -28.56 14.96
N ASN A 337 22.27 -29.00 14.30
CA ASN A 337 22.00 -30.41 13.94
C ASN A 337 21.69 -30.60 12.45
N GLU A 338 22.71 -30.95 11.66
CA GLU A 338 22.60 -31.22 10.21
C GLU A 338 21.61 -32.35 9.86
N ASP A 339 21.53 -33.37 10.70
CA ASP A 339 20.68 -34.56 10.54
C ASP A 339 19.18 -34.18 10.67
N MET A 340 18.85 -33.32 11.63
CA MET A 340 17.52 -32.72 11.79
C MET A 340 17.20 -31.73 10.66
N LYS A 341 18.18 -30.94 10.24
CA LYS A 341 18.03 -29.99 9.13
C LYS A 341 17.70 -30.72 7.82
N TYR A 342 18.47 -31.75 7.48
CA TYR A 342 18.22 -32.59 6.29
C TYR A 342 16.81 -33.19 6.32
N TYR A 343 16.37 -33.73 7.46
CA TYR A 343 15.01 -34.23 7.62
C TYR A 343 13.94 -33.15 7.39
N PHE A 344 14.15 -31.94 7.92
CA PHE A 344 13.23 -30.81 7.72
C PHE A 344 13.21 -30.34 6.26
N ASP A 345 14.33 -30.39 5.55
CA ASP A 345 14.44 -30.02 4.13
C ASP A 345 13.79 -31.08 3.20
N GLN A 346 13.75 -32.36 3.60
CA GLN A 346 13.08 -33.45 2.86
C GLN A 346 11.60 -33.67 3.22
N TYR A 347 11.05 -32.97 4.23
CA TYR A 347 9.67 -33.21 4.69
C TYR A 347 8.60 -32.67 3.73
N ASP A 348 7.83 -33.58 3.12
CA ASP A 348 6.80 -33.29 2.09
C ASP A 348 5.52 -32.59 2.59
N GLY A 349 5.39 -32.34 3.89
CA GLY A 349 4.24 -31.59 4.40
C GLY A 349 4.32 -30.10 4.04
N VAL A 350 3.25 -29.59 3.40
CA VAL A 350 3.03 -28.16 3.16
C VAL A 350 1.96 -27.60 4.10
N ASP A 351 2.01 -26.30 4.41
CA ASP A 351 0.91 -25.57 5.06
C ASP A 351 -0.32 -25.46 4.12
N PRO A 352 -1.54 -25.21 4.64
CA PRO A 352 -2.74 -24.96 3.83
C PRO A 352 -2.58 -23.82 2.82
N LEU A 353 -3.52 -23.72 1.87
CA LEU A 353 -3.55 -22.68 0.85
C LEU A 353 -3.76 -21.30 1.49
N GLU A 354 -2.78 -20.41 1.27
CA GLU A 354 -2.83 -19.00 1.63
C GLU A 354 -2.92 -18.17 0.33
N PRO A 355 -4.04 -17.48 0.06
CA PRO A 355 -4.21 -16.70 -1.16
C PRO A 355 -3.16 -15.59 -1.36
N ARG A 356 -2.60 -15.05 -0.27
CA ARG A 356 -1.54 -14.04 -0.36
C ARG A 356 -0.27 -14.56 -1.06
N ASP A 357 0.01 -15.86 -1.01
CA ASP A 357 1.19 -16.44 -1.66
C ASP A 357 1.15 -16.32 -3.19
N ALA A 358 -0.06 -16.22 -3.79
CA ALA A 358 -0.25 -16.03 -5.23
C ALA A 358 -0.27 -14.55 -5.68
N LEU A 359 -0.03 -13.61 -4.76
CA LEU A 359 -0.22 -12.18 -5.00
C LEU A 359 1.08 -11.49 -5.43
N TYR A 360 1.32 -11.44 -6.73
CA TYR A 360 2.53 -10.83 -7.30
C TYR A 360 2.31 -9.42 -7.86
N GLY A 361 3.39 -8.63 -7.89
CA GLY A 361 3.41 -7.28 -8.45
C GLY A 361 3.60 -7.24 -9.97
N GLY A 362 3.81 -6.03 -10.50
CA GLY A 362 4.13 -5.84 -11.92
C GLY A 362 5.46 -6.50 -12.29
N ARG A 363 5.49 -7.32 -13.35
CA ARG A 363 6.71 -7.98 -13.83
C ARG A 363 7.68 -6.93 -14.40
N THR A 364 8.94 -6.97 -13.97
CA THR A 364 10.02 -6.09 -14.44
C THR A 364 11.27 -6.93 -14.72
N ASP A 365 11.91 -6.72 -15.86
CA ASP A 365 13.14 -7.38 -16.28
C ASP A 365 14.01 -6.42 -17.11
N ALA A 366 15.32 -6.68 -17.19
CA ALA A 366 16.30 -5.85 -17.86
C ALA A 366 17.25 -6.69 -18.75
N LEU A 367 16.76 -7.12 -19.91
CA LEU A 367 17.51 -7.89 -20.93
C LEU A 367 18.87 -7.28 -21.33
N ARG A 368 19.03 -5.95 -21.18
CA ARG A 368 20.28 -5.21 -21.41
C ARG A 368 20.27 -3.92 -20.59
N LEU A 369 21.28 -3.71 -19.75
CA LEU A 369 21.38 -2.54 -18.85
C LEU A 369 21.69 -1.23 -19.59
N TYR A 370 22.40 -1.29 -20.71
CA TYR A 370 22.74 -0.14 -21.55
C TYR A 370 22.84 -0.56 -23.02
N HIS A 371 22.25 0.23 -23.91
CA HIS A 371 22.38 0.07 -25.36
C HIS A 371 22.59 1.44 -26.00
N GLU A 372 23.61 1.55 -26.83
CA GLU A 372 23.85 2.71 -27.70
C GLU A 372 23.44 2.33 -29.13
N CYS A 373 22.59 3.13 -29.76
CA CYS A 373 22.12 2.85 -31.12
C CYS A 373 23.21 3.16 -32.15
N ASN A 374 23.43 2.22 -33.07
CA ASN A 374 24.10 2.50 -34.34
C ASN A 374 23.28 3.51 -35.18
N HIS A 375 23.91 4.16 -36.16
CA HIS A 375 23.27 5.23 -36.96
C HIS A 375 21.99 4.82 -37.71
N ASP A 376 21.79 3.53 -37.95
CA ASP A 376 20.63 2.91 -38.59
C ASP A 376 19.61 2.32 -37.59
N GLU A 377 19.99 2.17 -36.31
CA GLU A 377 19.13 1.63 -35.26
C GLU A 377 18.20 2.66 -34.62
N LYS A 378 17.04 2.21 -34.12
CA LYS A 378 16.09 3.05 -33.37
C LYS A 378 15.42 2.25 -32.26
N ILE A 379 15.64 2.67 -31.01
CA ILE A 379 14.83 2.21 -29.87
C ILE A 379 13.39 2.73 -30.06
N ARG A 380 12.40 1.90 -29.72
CA ARG A 380 10.99 2.28 -29.64
C ARG A 380 10.49 1.97 -28.22
N TYR A 381 9.75 2.89 -27.63
CA TYR A 381 9.05 2.67 -26.37
C TYR A 381 7.59 2.26 -26.67
N VAL A 382 7.05 1.32 -25.91
CA VAL A 382 5.67 0.82 -26.01
C VAL A 382 5.12 0.71 -24.60
N ASP A 383 3.92 1.25 -24.38
CA ASP A 383 3.30 1.38 -23.06
C ASP A 383 1.84 0.90 -23.10
N PHE A 384 1.40 0.20 -22.05
CA PHE A 384 0.03 -0.27 -21.93
C PHE A 384 -0.84 0.77 -21.22
N THR A 385 -1.54 1.60 -21.98
CA THR A 385 -2.50 2.57 -21.47
C THR A 385 -3.52 1.91 -20.54
N SER A 386 -3.38 2.15 -19.23
CA SER A 386 -4.27 1.64 -18.18
C SER A 386 -4.36 0.10 -18.10
N LEU A 387 -3.21 -0.60 -18.10
CA LEU A 387 -3.11 -2.07 -18.02
C LEU A 387 -4.00 -2.73 -16.94
N TYR A 388 -3.86 -2.36 -15.66
CA TYR A 388 -4.66 -3.01 -14.59
C TYR A 388 -6.17 -2.75 -14.72
N PRO A 389 -6.65 -1.51 -14.99
CA PRO A 389 -8.03 -1.27 -15.39
C PRO A 389 -8.51 -2.14 -16.57
N TRP A 390 -7.69 -2.30 -17.61
CA TRP A 390 -8.03 -3.14 -18.75
C TRP A 390 -8.18 -4.61 -18.33
N CYS A 391 -7.32 -5.13 -17.45
CA CYS A 391 -7.48 -6.47 -16.88
C CYS A 391 -8.78 -6.60 -16.09
N ASN A 392 -9.08 -5.65 -15.19
CA ASN A 392 -10.33 -5.66 -14.39
C ASN A 392 -11.60 -5.63 -15.25
N LYS A 393 -11.53 -5.01 -16.43
CA LYS A 393 -12.64 -4.97 -17.40
C LYS A 393 -12.76 -6.23 -18.25
N MET A 394 -11.63 -6.76 -18.73
CA MET A 394 -11.58 -7.71 -19.85
C MET A 394 -11.23 -9.15 -19.43
N THR A 395 -10.89 -9.39 -18.17
CA THR A 395 -10.53 -10.72 -17.66
C THR A 395 -11.54 -11.23 -16.64
N ARG A 396 -11.73 -12.55 -16.67
CA ARG A 396 -12.63 -13.26 -15.76
C ARG A 396 -12.14 -13.20 -14.32
N THR A 397 -13.04 -12.83 -13.41
CA THR A 397 -12.81 -12.91 -11.96
C THR A 397 -13.65 -14.01 -11.32
N VAL A 398 -13.26 -14.39 -10.10
CA VAL A 398 -13.99 -15.33 -9.25
C VAL A 398 -15.22 -14.66 -8.62
N VAL A 399 -16.26 -15.43 -8.33
CA VAL A 399 -17.48 -15.00 -7.65
C VAL A 399 -17.81 -15.98 -6.52
N GLY A 400 -18.35 -15.45 -5.42
CA GLY A 400 -18.76 -16.26 -4.27
C GLY A 400 -17.60 -16.96 -3.55
N HIS A 401 -17.91 -18.01 -2.78
CA HIS A 401 -16.94 -18.78 -2.00
C HIS A 401 -16.38 -19.96 -2.82
N PRO A 402 -15.13 -20.39 -2.59
CA PRO A 402 -14.57 -21.55 -3.26
C PRO A 402 -15.14 -22.86 -2.72
N LEU A 403 -15.25 -23.85 -3.60
CA LEU A 403 -15.26 -25.26 -3.26
C LEU A 403 -13.81 -25.70 -3.06
N ILE A 404 -13.53 -26.33 -1.91
CA ILE A 404 -12.22 -26.90 -1.61
C ILE A 404 -12.29 -28.40 -1.82
N THR A 405 -11.32 -28.97 -2.55
CA THR A 405 -11.21 -30.41 -2.81
C THR A 405 -9.84 -30.93 -2.41
N GLU A 406 -9.82 -32.16 -1.90
CA GLU A 406 -8.63 -32.99 -1.66
C GLU A 406 -8.50 -34.10 -2.74
N ASN A 407 -9.51 -34.27 -3.59
CA ASN A 407 -9.48 -35.13 -4.77
C ASN A 407 -9.18 -34.25 -5.99
N PHE A 408 -8.08 -34.52 -6.70
CA PHE A 408 -7.59 -33.66 -7.78
C PHE A 408 -7.73 -34.31 -9.16
N ASP A 409 -8.47 -33.62 -10.03
CA ASP A 409 -8.54 -33.83 -11.47
C ASP A 409 -7.49 -32.98 -12.19
N ASP A 410 -7.51 -32.97 -13.52
CA ASP A 410 -6.68 -32.07 -14.34
C ASP A 410 -6.99 -30.59 -14.04
N ILE A 411 -5.96 -29.75 -13.91
CA ILE A 411 -6.12 -28.34 -13.48
C ILE A 411 -6.94 -27.48 -14.44
N SER A 412 -7.14 -27.89 -15.69
CA SER A 412 -8.00 -27.17 -16.63
C SER A 412 -9.47 -27.18 -16.18
N THR A 413 -9.89 -28.18 -15.40
CA THR A 413 -11.24 -28.28 -14.82
C THR A 413 -11.54 -27.22 -13.77
N TYR A 414 -10.50 -26.72 -13.08
CA TYR A 414 -10.63 -25.77 -12.00
C TYR A 414 -10.46 -24.33 -12.48
N PHE A 415 -11.03 -23.39 -11.72
CA PHE A 415 -10.78 -21.95 -11.85
C PHE A 415 -10.68 -21.34 -10.44
N GLY A 416 -9.66 -20.52 -10.19
CA GLY A 416 -9.32 -20.04 -8.85
C GLY A 416 -7.83 -20.21 -8.51
N LEU A 417 -7.56 -20.73 -7.31
CA LEU A 417 -6.21 -20.89 -6.75
C LEU A 417 -5.84 -22.36 -6.59
N VAL A 418 -4.59 -22.70 -6.85
CA VAL A 418 -4.03 -24.05 -6.77
C VAL A 418 -2.74 -24.01 -5.96
N LYS A 419 -2.64 -24.81 -4.89
CA LYS A 419 -1.38 -25.02 -4.16
C LYS A 419 -0.73 -26.31 -4.64
N CYS A 420 0.44 -26.22 -5.26
CA CYS A 420 1.11 -27.34 -5.90
C CYS A 420 2.65 -27.25 -5.82
N THR A 421 3.30 -28.38 -6.05
CA THR A 421 4.75 -28.46 -6.33
C THR A 421 4.94 -28.46 -7.84
N VAL A 422 5.73 -27.53 -8.36
CA VAL A 422 5.97 -27.35 -9.81
C VAL A 422 7.44 -27.54 -10.14
N LEU A 423 7.75 -28.42 -11.10
CA LEU A 423 9.07 -28.61 -11.68
C LEU A 423 9.28 -27.68 -12.88
N PRO A 424 10.26 -26.76 -12.86
CA PRO A 424 10.56 -25.93 -14.01
C PRO A 424 11.23 -26.71 -15.16
N PRO A 425 11.13 -26.24 -16.42
CA PRO A 425 11.90 -26.78 -17.54
C PRO A 425 13.40 -26.55 -17.36
N ARG A 426 14.24 -27.37 -18.01
CA ARG A 426 15.68 -27.10 -18.15
C ARG A 426 15.91 -26.25 -19.41
N GLY A 427 16.65 -25.13 -19.30
CA GLY A 427 16.90 -24.23 -20.42
C GLY A 427 17.28 -22.81 -19.97
N LYS A 428 16.85 -21.80 -20.73
CA LYS A 428 16.90 -20.38 -20.34
C LYS A 428 15.51 -19.75 -20.52
N LEU A 429 14.85 -19.44 -19.40
CA LEU A 429 13.70 -18.54 -19.32
C LEU A 429 14.07 -17.37 -18.39
N MET A 430 13.30 -16.29 -18.42
CA MET A 430 13.47 -15.11 -17.53
C MET A 430 12.99 -15.36 -16.08
N PHE A 431 12.79 -16.61 -15.68
CA PHE A 431 12.19 -17.02 -14.41
C PHE A 431 13.07 -18.05 -13.71
N PRO A 432 12.99 -18.19 -12.36
CA PRO A 432 13.67 -19.25 -11.62
C PRO A 432 13.42 -20.66 -12.16
N LEU A 433 14.45 -21.29 -12.74
CA LEU A 433 14.40 -22.67 -13.25
C LEU A 433 14.91 -23.74 -12.26
N CYS A 434 15.22 -23.31 -11.04
CA CYS A 434 15.63 -24.14 -9.92
C CYS A 434 15.42 -23.31 -8.64
N LYS A 435 14.64 -23.84 -7.69
CA LYS A 435 14.44 -23.25 -6.36
C LYS A 435 15.77 -22.97 -5.67
N THR A 436 16.60 -24.00 -5.44
CA THR A 436 17.89 -23.88 -4.76
C THR A 436 18.84 -22.85 -5.40
N CYS A 437 18.86 -22.71 -6.73
CA CYS A 437 19.66 -21.68 -7.39
C CYS A 437 19.13 -20.26 -7.18
N ALA A 438 17.81 -20.06 -7.08
CA ALA A 438 17.26 -18.74 -6.78
C ALA A 438 17.53 -18.36 -5.31
N ASP A 439 17.26 -19.28 -4.38
CA ASP A 439 17.48 -19.11 -2.95
C ASP A 439 18.96 -18.81 -2.62
N ALA A 440 19.89 -19.51 -3.30
CA ALA A 440 21.34 -19.28 -3.17
C ALA A 440 21.91 -18.19 -4.12
N CYS A 441 21.06 -17.53 -4.91
CA CYS A 441 21.46 -16.56 -5.95
C CYS A 441 22.58 -17.04 -6.90
N ASN A 442 22.58 -18.33 -7.25
CA ASN A 442 23.64 -18.96 -8.03
C ASN A 442 23.79 -18.36 -9.44
N GLN A 443 25.03 -18.10 -9.84
CA GLN A 443 25.41 -17.54 -11.14
C GLN A 443 26.05 -18.57 -12.09
N THR A 444 26.31 -19.80 -11.64
CA THR A 444 26.88 -20.89 -12.46
C THR A 444 25.79 -21.75 -13.12
N PRO A 445 26.13 -22.66 -14.05
CA PRO A 445 25.21 -23.70 -14.50
C PRO A 445 24.58 -24.50 -13.34
N CYS A 446 23.34 -24.94 -13.54
CA CYS A 446 22.54 -25.61 -12.51
C CYS A 446 22.60 -27.14 -12.67
N ASP A 447 23.44 -27.78 -11.87
CA ASP A 447 23.61 -29.24 -11.85
C ASP A 447 22.64 -29.97 -10.89
N HIS A 448 21.81 -29.23 -10.13
CA HIS A 448 20.83 -29.77 -9.19
C HIS A 448 19.86 -30.79 -9.81
N SER A 449 19.44 -31.75 -8.99
CA SER A 449 18.41 -32.75 -9.30
C SER A 449 17.00 -32.14 -9.40
N ASP A 450 16.05 -32.86 -9.97
CA ASP A 450 14.72 -32.30 -10.24
C ASP A 450 13.88 -32.05 -8.97
N SER A 451 14.16 -32.74 -7.85
CA SER A 451 13.56 -32.43 -6.54
C SER A 451 14.09 -31.12 -5.96
N GLU A 452 15.40 -30.88 -6.00
CA GLU A 452 16.04 -29.62 -5.58
C GLU A 452 15.65 -28.44 -6.50
N ARG A 453 15.31 -28.71 -7.76
CA ARG A 453 14.84 -27.70 -8.71
C ARG A 453 13.37 -27.33 -8.51
N ALA A 454 12.55 -28.21 -7.96
CA ALA A 454 11.10 -28.02 -7.86
C ALA A 454 10.73 -26.87 -6.90
N ILE A 455 9.77 -26.06 -7.33
CA ILE A 455 9.17 -25.01 -6.51
C ILE A 455 8.04 -25.67 -5.70
N GLN A 456 8.37 -26.07 -4.48
CA GLN A 456 7.52 -26.86 -3.60
C GLN A 456 6.39 -26.04 -2.97
N GLY A 457 5.18 -26.60 -2.90
CA GLY A 457 4.13 -26.15 -1.98
C GLY A 457 3.75 -24.67 -2.07
N THR A 458 3.66 -24.10 -3.27
CA THR A 458 3.36 -22.68 -3.52
C THR A 458 1.94 -22.51 -4.06
N THR A 459 1.25 -21.44 -3.66
CA THR A 459 -0.08 -21.09 -4.21
C THR A 459 0.07 -20.32 -5.51
N TRP A 460 -0.67 -20.71 -6.54
CA TRP A 460 -0.70 -20.06 -7.85
C TRP A 460 -2.12 -19.70 -8.27
N CYS A 461 -2.27 -18.58 -8.98
CA CYS A 461 -3.45 -18.34 -9.79
C CYS A 461 -3.49 -19.37 -10.94
N ARG A 462 -4.60 -20.10 -11.10
CA ARG A 462 -4.75 -21.16 -12.11
C ARG A 462 -4.36 -20.73 -13.53
N VAL A 463 -4.68 -19.50 -13.91
CA VAL A 463 -4.37 -18.91 -15.23
C VAL A 463 -2.86 -18.64 -15.44
N GLU A 464 -2.10 -18.44 -14.37
CA GLU A 464 -0.63 -18.35 -14.44
C GLU A 464 0.00 -19.75 -14.49
N LEU A 465 -0.55 -20.70 -13.75
CA LEU A 465 -0.10 -22.10 -13.74
C LEU A 465 -0.28 -22.77 -15.11
N GLU A 466 -1.42 -22.60 -15.79
CA GLU A 466 -1.58 -23.02 -17.19
C GLU A 466 -0.51 -22.40 -18.11
N LYS A 467 -0.22 -21.11 -17.91
CA LYS A 467 0.79 -20.41 -18.72
C LYS A 467 2.21 -20.88 -18.43
N ALA A 468 2.48 -21.42 -17.24
CA ALA A 468 3.70 -22.13 -16.93
C ALA A 468 3.75 -23.50 -17.64
N LEU A 469 2.65 -24.28 -17.64
CA LEU A 469 2.60 -25.55 -18.38
C LEU A 469 2.85 -25.37 -19.88
N GLU A 470 2.28 -24.33 -20.52
CA GLU A 470 2.61 -23.92 -21.90
C GLU A 470 4.11 -23.68 -22.15
N LYS A 471 4.88 -23.33 -21.12
CA LYS A 471 6.33 -23.09 -21.18
C LYS A 471 7.17 -24.27 -20.74
N GLY A 472 6.56 -25.45 -20.57
CA GLY A 472 7.24 -26.70 -20.24
C GLY A 472 7.51 -26.89 -18.74
N TYR A 473 6.85 -26.14 -17.87
CA TYR A 473 6.77 -26.50 -16.46
C TYR A 473 5.88 -27.73 -16.30
N GLN A 474 6.06 -28.49 -15.22
CA GLN A 474 5.28 -29.69 -14.92
C GLN A 474 4.79 -29.64 -13.48
N ILE A 475 3.53 -29.97 -13.24
CA ILE A 475 3.02 -30.19 -11.87
C ILE A 475 3.51 -31.56 -11.41
N VAL A 476 4.20 -31.58 -10.27
CA VAL A 476 4.67 -32.82 -9.63
C VAL A 476 3.59 -33.37 -8.70
N GLN A 477 2.90 -32.49 -7.97
CA GLN A 477 1.95 -32.83 -6.92
C GLN A 477 1.02 -31.63 -6.68
N ILE A 478 -0.27 -31.89 -6.54
CA ILE A 478 -1.26 -30.90 -6.07
C ILE A 478 -1.51 -31.18 -4.59
N HIS A 479 -1.60 -30.12 -3.78
CA HIS A 479 -1.74 -30.20 -2.32
C HIS A 479 -3.11 -29.69 -1.84
N GLU A 480 -3.62 -28.63 -2.47
CA GLU A 480 -4.94 -28.05 -2.16
C GLU A 480 -5.45 -27.25 -3.38
N VAL A 481 -6.75 -27.25 -3.64
CA VAL A 481 -7.38 -26.45 -4.71
C VAL A 481 -8.57 -25.69 -4.14
N TRP A 482 -8.63 -24.39 -4.42
CA TRP A 482 -9.80 -23.54 -4.18
C TRP A 482 -10.44 -23.21 -5.51
N HIS A 483 -11.43 -24.02 -5.89
CA HIS A 483 -12.17 -23.83 -7.13
C HIS A 483 -13.41 -22.98 -6.90
N PHE A 484 -13.51 -21.84 -7.58
CA PHE A 484 -14.71 -21.03 -7.65
C PHE A 484 -15.56 -21.50 -8.84
N PRO A 485 -16.74 -22.12 -8.63
CA PRO A 485 -17.60 -22.58 -9.71
C PRO A 485 -18.33 -21.41 -10.39
N GLU A 486 -18.56 -20.31 -9.66
CA GLU A 486 -19.11 -19.08 -10.17
C GLU A 486 -18.00 -18.10 -10.55
N THR A 487 -18.18 -17.43 -11.68
CA THR A 487 -17.22 -16.49 -12.25
C THR A 487 -17.96 -15.35 -12.95
N SER A 488 -17.27 -14.23 -13.16
CA SER A 488 -17.83 -13.05 -13.81
C SER A 488 -16.82 -12.41 -14.75
N ASP A 489 -17.32 -12.01 -15.92
CA ASP A 489 -16.60 -11.21 -16.92
C ASP A 489 -17.07 -9.72 -16.88
N ASP A 490 -17.73 -9.29 -15.79
CA ASP A 490 -18.40 -7.98 -15.66
C ASP A 490 -18.32 -7.30 -14.27
N LEU A 491 -17.84 -7.96 -13.21
CA LEU A 491 -17.93 -7.50 -11.81
C LEU A 491 -17.32 -6.12 -11.52
N PHE A 492 -16.29 -5.73 -12.26
CA PHE A 492 -15.64 -4.42 -12.15
C PHE A 492 -15.92 -3.51 -13.36
N LYS A 493 -16.60 -4.02 -14.38
CA LYS A 493 -16.72 -3.39 -15.70
C LYS A 493 -17.37 -2.00 -15.62
N ASP A 494 -18.50 -1.88 -14.96
CA ASP A 494 -19.25 -0.62 -14.90
C ASP A 494 -18.47 0.48 -14.15
N TYR A 495 -17.68 0.10 -13.13
CA TYR A 495 -16.77 1.01 -12.43
C TYR A 495 -15.65 1.48 -13.37
N ILE A 496 -14.96 0.53 -14.01
CA ILE A 496 -13.85 0.83 -14.92
C ILE A 496 -14.34 1.66 -16.11
N ASP A 497 -15.51 1.35 -16.68
CA ASP A 497 -16.07 2.07 -17.81
C ASP A 497 -16.53 3.47 -17.45
N THR A 498 -17.09 3.67 -16.25
CA THR A 498 -17.37 5.03 -15.73
C THR A 498 -16.11 5.88 -15.66
N PHE A 499 -15.05 5.40 -14.99
CA PHE A 499 -13.86 6.21 -14.80
C PHE A 499 -12.94 6.25 -16.05
N LEU A 500 -12.98 5.26 -16.94
CA LEU A 500 -12.33 5.36 -18.26
C LEU A 500 -13.02 6.40 -19.14
N LYS A 501 -14.37 6.42 -19.16
CA LYS A 501 -15.15 7.43 -19.87
C LYS A 501 -14.75 8.84 -19.41
N ILE A 502 -14.88 9.14 -18.11
CA ILE A 502 -14.49 10.44 -17.55
C ILE A 502 -13.01 10.74 -17.86
N LYS A 503 -12.08 9.82 -17.62
CA LYS A 503 -10.66 10.04 -17.95
C LYS A 503 -10.42 10.37 -19.44
N GLN A 504 -11.27 9.89 -20.35
CA GLN A 504 -11.11 10.10 -21.79
C GLN A 504 -11.81 11.36 -22.30
N GLU A 505 -12.99 11.68 -21.79
CA GLU A 505 -13.71 12.93 -22.07
C GLU A 505 -12.87 14.12 -21.56
N GLU A 506 -12.50 14.10 -20.28
CA GLU A 506 -11.71 15.13 -19.60
C GLU A 506 -10.23 15.20 -20.06
N SER A 507 -9.82 14.35 -21.01
CA SER A 507 -8.53 14.47 -21.72
C SER A 507 -8.57 15.43 -22.90
N GLY A 508 -9.75 15.81 -23.37
CA GLY A 508 -9.93 16.50 -24.66
C GLY A 508 -9.62 15.61 -25.88
N TYR A 509 -9.85 16.16 -27.06
CA TYR A 509 -9.50 15.53 -28.34
C TYR A 509 -7.98 15.48 -28.56
N GLN A 510 -7.53 14.55 -29.42
CA GLN A 510 -6.13 14.51 -29.86
C GLN A 510 -5.82 15.73 -30.75
N LYS A 511 -4.55 16.17 -30.81
CA LYS A 511 -4.15 17.43 -31.47
C LYS A 511 -4.40 17.47 -32.99
N ASP A 512 -4.54 16.29 -33.57
CA ASP A 512 -4.81 16.00 -34.96
C ASP A 512 -6.32 15.83 -35.26
N CYS A 513 -7.18 15.71 -34.25
CA CYS A 513 -8.64 15.69 -34.37
C CYS A 513 -9.22 17.11 -34.45
N VAL A 514 -9.01 17.79 -35.57
CA VAL A 514 -9.40 19.20 -35.76
C VAL A 514 -10.78 19.35 -36.38
N THR A 515 -11.14 18.53 -37.37
CA THR A 515 -12.46 18.59 -38.04
C THR A 515 -13.50 17.71 -37.35
N GLU A 516 -14.80 17.99 -37.57
CA GLU A 516 -15.89 17.21 -36.97
C GLU A 516 -15.88 15.74 -37.41
N GLU A 517 -15.45 15.45 -38.64
CA GLU A 517 -15.27 14.06 -39.12
C GLU A 517 -14.18 13.32 -38.34
N GLN A 518 -13.08 14.02 -37.98
CA GLN A 518 -12.01 13.43 -37.17
C GLN A 518 -12.42 13.25 -35.71
N LYS A 519 -13.23 14.17 -35.17
CA LYS A 519 -13.82 14.04 -33.82
C LYS A 519 -14.80 12.88 -33.74
N GLN A 520 -15.69 12.75 -34.73
CA GLN A 520 -16.64 11.64 -34.81
C GLN A 520 -15.88 10.31 -34.97
N HIS A 521 -14.89 10.24 -35.87
CA HIS A 521 -14.06 9.05 -36.03
C HIS A 521 -13.32 8.66 -34.73
N TYR A 522 -12.82 9.61 -33.95
CA TYR A 522 -12.22 9.35 -32.65
C TYR A 522 -13.21 8.76 -31.63
N VAL A 523 -14.47 9.24 -31.62
CA VAL A 523 -15.53 8.69 -30.75
C VAL A 523 -15.97 7.30 -31.22
N ASP A 524 -16.10 7.08 -32.52
CA ASP A 524 -16.45 5.78 -33.11
C ASP A 524 -15.34 4.75 -32.88
N GLU A 525 -14.07 5.13 -33.05
CA GLU A 525 -12.91 4.27 -32.82
C GLU A 525 -12.77 3.91 -31.33
N TYR A 526 -13.07 4.85 -30.42
CA TYR A 526 -13.08 4.56 -28.99
C TYR A 526 -14.22 3.61 -28.62
N LEU A 527 -15.40 3.77 -29.22
CA LEU A 527 -16.53 2.86 -29.05
C LEU A 527 -16.22 1.45 -29.60
N GLU A 528 -15.60 1.34 -30.77
CA GLU A 528 -15.20 0.06 -31.37
C GLU A 528 -14.14 -0.65 -30.50
N LYS A 529 -13.08 0.04 -30.09
CA LYS A 529 -11.95 -0.55 -29.35
C LYS A 529 -12.25 -0.84 -27.88
N SER A 530 -13.15 -0.08 -27.26
CA SER A 530 -13.40 -0.16 -25.81
C SER A 530 -14.83 -0.53 -25.42
N GLY A 531 -15.81 -0.39 -26.30
CA GLY A 531 -17.23 -0.52 -25.96
C GLY A 531 -17.81 0.64 -25.15
N ILE A 532 -17.04 1.72 -24.93
CA ILE A 532 -17.47 2.90 -24.16
C ILE A 532 -17.94 4.00 -25.12
N HIS A 533 -19.18 4.45 -24.98
CA HIS A 533 -19.72 5.57 -25.75
C HIS A 533 -19.38 6.91 -25.07
N LEU A 534 -18.49 7.69 -25.68
CA LEU A 534 -18.16 9.06 -25.27
C LEU A 534 -19.26 10.04 -25.73
N ASP A 535 -19.48 11.09 -24.96
CA ASP A 535 -20.36 12.22 -25.27
C ASP A 535 -19.54 13.33 -25.94
N PRO A 536 -19.67 13.58 -27.27
CA PRO A 536 -18.81 14.51 -28.00
C PRO A 536 -18.82 15.95 -27.45
N HIS A 537 -19.88 16.33 -26.73
CA HIS A 537 -20.06 17.65 -26.13
C HIS A 537 -19.37 17.81 -24.76
N LYS A 538 -18.81 16.74 -24.20
CA LYS A 538 -18.04 16.73 -22.94
C LYS A 538 -16.55 16.51 -23.13
N ILE A 539 -16.08 16.37 -24.37
CA ILE A 539 -14.67 16.10 -24.66
C ILE A 539 -13.87 17.42 -24.63
N GLU A 540 -13.63 17.91 -23.42
CA GLU A 540 -12.85 19.12 -23.09
C GLU A 540 -11.68 18.76 -22.16
N TYR A 541 -10.65 19.61 -22.08
CA TYR A 541 -9.48 19.34 -21.24
C TYR A 541 -9.65 19.86 -19.82
N ASN A 542 -10.00 18.98 -18.87
CA ASN A 542 -10.04 19.28 -17.45
C ASN A 542 -8.94 18.52 -16.69
N PRO A 543 -7.86 19.17 -16.25
CA PRO A 543 -6.76 18.48 -15.58
C PRO A 543 -7.18 17.85 -14.24
N GLY A 544 -8.16 18.43 -13.54
CA GLY A 544 -8.62 18.01 -12.21
C GLY A 544 -9.47 16.75 -12.24
N LEU A 545 -10.59 16.77 -12.99
CA LEU A 545 -11.44 15.59 -13.18
C LEU A 545 -10.68 14.43 -13.83
N ARG A 546 -9.78 14.73 -14.78
CA ARG A 546 -8.91 13.72 -15.40
C ARG A 546 -7.90 13.12 -14.42
N ALA A 547 -7.37 13.91 -13.48
CA ALA A 547 -6.50 13.41 -12.42
C ALA A 547 -7.27 12.53 -11.43
N LEU A 548 -8.45 12.97 -10.99
CA LEU A 548 -9.39 12.19 -10.17
C LEU A 548 -9.74 10.85 -10.84
N ALA A 549 -10.18 10.85 -12.10
CA ALA A 549 -10.53 9.63 -12.81
C ALA A 549 -9.34 8.68 -12.99
N LYS A 550 -8.12 9.20 -13.21
CA LYS A 550 -6.89 8.39 -13.21
C LYS A 550 -6.60 7.77 -11.83
N LEU A 551 -6.83 8.51 -10.74
CA LEU A 551 -6.69 8.00 -9.38
C LEU A 551 -7.72 6.90 -9.09
N MET A 552 -9.00 7.11 -9.43
CA MET A 552 -10.06 6.12 -9.27
C MET A 552 -9.74 4.80 -10.01
N LEU A 553 -9.22 4.88 -11.24
CA LEU A 553 -8.80 3.69 -12.00
C LEU A 553 -7.59 2.98 -11.38
N ASN A 554 -6.55 3.72 -10.98
CA ASN A 554 -5.28 3.12 -10.55
C ASN A 554 -5.31 2.66 -9.08
N SER A 555 -5.93 3.43 -8.19
CA SER A 555 -5.93 3.17 -6.74
C SER A 555 -6.92 2.08 -6.33
N PHE A 556 -7.97 1.86 -7.12
CA PHE A 556 -8.93 0.77 -6.92
C PHE A 556 -8.26 -0.62 -6.99
N TRP A 557 -7.42 -0.86 -8.00
CA TRP A 557 -6.59 -2.07 -8.07
C TRP A 557 -5.65 -2.21 -6.87
N GLY A 558 -5.14 -1.08 -6.34
CA GLY A 558 -4.32 -1.06 -5.13
C GLY A 558 -5.00 -1.65 -3.90
N GLU A 559 -6.32 -1.49 -3.74
CA GLU A 559 -7.07 -2.17 -2.65
C GLU A 559 -7.55 -3.57 -3.01
N HIS A 560 -7.63 -3.97 -4.28
CA HIS A 560 -7.90 -5.39 -4.59
C HIS A 560 -6.80 -6.33 -4.10
N HIS A 561 -5.57 -5.83 -3.92
CA HIS A 561 -4.51 -6.55 -3.18
C HIS A 561 -4.79 -6.61 -1.65
N ALA A 562 -5.55 -5.65 -1.11
CA ALA A 562 -6.05 -5.63 0.27
C ALA A 562 -7.44 -6.28 0.44
N PHE A 563 -8.12 -6.73 -0.63
CA PHE A 563 -9.33 -7.56 -0.48
C PHE A 563 -9.01 -8.87 0.26
N ILE A 564 -7.77 -9.37 0.13
CA ILE A 564 -7.24 -10.50 0.93
C ILE A 564 -7.17 -10.15 2.44
N ASP A 565 -7.04 -8.87 2.83
CA ASP A 565 -7.03 -8.41 4.23
C ASP A 565 -8.40 -7.93 4.73
N ILE A 566 -9.31 -7.48 3.85
CA ILE A 566 -10.70 -7.13 4.20
C ILE A 566 -11.45 -8.34 4.77
N PHE A 567 -10.96 -9.54 4.50
CA PHE A 567 -11.35 -10.80 5.14
C PHE A 567 -11.04 -10.88 6.66
N SER A 568 -10.36 -9.88 7.22
CA SER A 568 -10.13 -9.73 8.66
C SER A 568 -10.76 -8.47 9.27
N LEU A 569 -11.42 -7.60 8.49
CA LEU A 569 -11.98 -6.34 8.98
C LEU A 569 -13.46 -6.50 9.38
N HIS A 570 -13.66 -6.97 10.61
CA HIS A 570 -14.88 -6.65 11.36
C HIS A 570 -14.81 -5.21 11.89
N ASP A 571 -15.95 -4.52 11.83
CA ASP A 571 -16.28 -3.27 12.51
C ASP A 571 -15.36 -2.03 12.30
N THR A 572 -15.48 -1.42 11.11
CA THR A 572 -15.26 0.03 10.87
C THR A 572 -16.26 0.57 9.84
#